data_AF-A0A375YWS3-F1
#
_entry.id   AF-A0A375YWS3-F1
#
_cell.length_a   1.000
_cell.length_b   1.000
_cell.length_c   1.000
_cell.angle_alpha   90.00
_cell.angle_beta   90.00
_cell.angle_gamma   90.00
#
_symmetry.space_group_name_H-M   'P 1'
#
loop_
_entity.id
_entity.type
_entity.pdbx_description
1 polymer ?
#
loop_
_entity_poly.entity_id
_entity_poly.type
_entity_poly.pdbx_seq_one_letter_code
_entity_poly.pdbx_strand_id
1 'polypeptide(L)' 'MVSPHAESYIAIAILITMGTALFVEPRNGKLQKWIYWCFAPLIAITLLAIAFQSVLGGLGMGLIVILLLFGGYLRYKV' A
#
# COMPACT_ATOMS: atom_id res chain seq x y z
N MET A 1 17.37 1.84 13.25
CA MET A 1 16.80 0.88 14.23
C MET A 1 15.48 0.40 13.65
N VAL A 2 15.13 -0.87 13.85
CA VAL A 2 13.90 -1.48 13.30
C VAL A 2 12.93 -1.71 14.46
N SER A 3 11.63 -1.53 14.22
CA SER A 3 10.61 -1.72 15.26
C SER A 3 10.60 -3.17 15.78
N PRO A 4 10.32 -3.42 17.07
CA PRO A 4 10.20 -4.77 17.65
C PRO A 4 9.18 -5.68 16.95
N HIS A 5 8.26 -5.10 16.16
CA HIS A 5 7.23 -5.81 15.40
C HIS A 5 7.24 -5.45 13.90
N ALA A 6 8.40 -5.06 13.37
CA ALA A 6 8.54 -4.66 11.97
C ALA A 6 8.01 -5.70 10.98
N GLU A 7 8.25 -6.99 11.23
CA GLU A 7 7.76 -8.08 10.39
C GLU A 7 6.23 -8.06 10.26
N SER A 8 5.52 -7.87 11.37
CA SER A 8 4.06 -7.78 11.38
C SER A 8 3.55 -6.55 10.61
N TYR A 9 4.17 -5.39 10.80
CA TYR A 9 3.79 -4.17 10.08
C TYR A 9 4.02 -4.30 8.57
N ILE A 10 5.15 -4.90 8.17
CA ILE A 10 5.46 -5.18 6.76
C ILE A 10 4.47 -6.18 6.17
N ALA A 11 4.16 -7.26 6.89
CA ALA A 11 3.18 -8.27 6.44
C ALA A 11 1.79 -7.65 6.20
N ILE A 12 1.32 -6.82 7.14
CA ILE A 12 0.03 -6.11 6.98
C ILE A 12 0.09 -5.14 5.80
N ALA A 13 1.19 -4.39 5.62
CA ALA A 13 1.35 -3.48 4.47
C ALA A 13 1.30 -4.23 3.13
N ILE A 14 1.92 -5.41 3.05
CA ILE A 14 1.87 -6.29 1.87
C ILE A 14 0.43 -6.78 1.64
N LEU A 15 -0.26 -7.26 2.68
CA LEU A 15 -1.65 -7.73 2.56
C LEU A 15 -2.59 -6.63 2.09
N ILE A 16 -2.45 -5.41 2.60
CA ILE A 16 -3.25 -4.26 2.16
C ILE A 16 -2.95 -3.93 0.70
N THR A 17 -1.68 -3.90 0.31
CA THR A 17 -1.27 -3.55 -1.05
C THR A 17 -1.77 -4.58 -2.05
N MET A 18 -1.50 -5.87 -1.80
CA MET A 18 -1.91 -6.97 -2.68
C MET A 18 -3.42 -7.16 -2.68
N GLY A 19 -4.06 -7.11 -1.52
CA GLY A 19 -5.51 -7.22 -1.40
C GLY A 19 -6.23 -6.11 -2.16
N THR A 20 -5.72 -4.87 -2.06
CA THR A 20 -6.25 -3.75 -2.84
C THR A 20 -6.01 -3.95 -4.33
N ALA A 21 -4.80 -4.31 -4.74
CA ALA A 21 -4.47 -4.51 -6.15
C ALA A 21 -5.28 -5.63 -6.82
N LEU A 22 -5.66 -6.67 -6.07
CA LEU A 22 -6.32 -7.87 -6.61
C LEU A 22 -7.85 -7.85 -6.51
N PHE A 23 -8.41 -7.19 -5.49
CA PHE A 23 -9.84 -7.28 -5.17
C PHE A 23 -10.59 -5.95 -5.19
N VAL A 24 -9.89 -4.81 -5.13
CA VAL A 24 -10.54 -3.50 -5.18
C VAL A 24 -10.55 -3.01 -6.60
N GLU A 25 -11.72 -3.05 -7.25
CA GLU A 25 -11.90 -2.48 -8.58
C GLU A 25 -12.26 -0.99 -8.49
N PRO A 26 -11.36 -0.07 -8.87
CA PRO A 26 -11.57 1.37 -8.68
C PRO A 26 -12.59 1.99 -9.65
N ARG A 27 -13.14 1.20 -10.59
CA ARG A 27 -14.20 1.62 -11.54
C ARG A 27 -15.61 1.52 -10.94
N ASN A 28 -15.80 0.66 -9.95
CA ASN A 28 -17.13 0.34 -9.43
C ASN A 28 -17.72 1.44 -8.52
N GLY A 29 -16.96 2.48 -8.19
CA GLY A 29 -17.47 3.61 -7.41
C GLY A 29 -16.41 4.57 -6.87
N LYS A 30 -16.88 5.74 -6.41
CA LYS A 30 -16.04 6.78 -5.80
C LYS A 30 -15.27 6.23 -4.59
N LEU A 31 -15.94 5.44 -3.74
CA LEU A 31 -15.32 4.86 -2.54
C LEU A 31 -14.15 3.92 -2.87
N GLN A 32 -14.32 3.00 -3.82
CA GLN A 32 -13.24 2.10 -4.23
C GLN A 32 -12.07 2.87 -4.84
N LYS A 33 -12.33 3.93 -5.61
CA LYS A 33 -11.28 4.81 -6.12
C LYS A 33 -10.47 5.46 -4.99
N TRP A 34 -11.13 5.95 -3.94
CA TRP A 34 -10.46 6.51 -2.75
C TRP A 34 -9.67 5.45 -1.98
N ILE A 35 -10.23 4.25 -1.80
CA ILE A 35 -9.54 3.13 -1.16
C ILE A 35 -8.27 2.79 -1.93
N TYR A 36 -8.40 2.70 -3.25
CA TYR A 36 -7.31 2.30 -4.15
C TYR A 36 -6.16 3.31 -4.19
N TRP A 37 -6.47 4.60 -4.34
CA TRP A 37 -5.45 5.62 -4.61
C TRP A 37 -4.98 6.39 -3.39
N CYS A 38 -5.74 6.37 -2.29
CA CYS A 38 -5.42 7.16 -1.10
C CYS A 38 -5.26 6.27 0.13
N PHE A 39 -6.31 5.55 0.55
CA PHE A 39 -6.27 4.87 1.84
C PHE A 39 -5.29 3.69 1.87
N ALA A 40 -5.33 2.80 0.89
CA ALA A 40 -4.41 1.67 0.81
C ALA A 40 -2.93 2.10 0.77
N PRO A 41 -2.49 3.02 -0.12
CA PRO A 41 -1.10 3.47 -0.12
C PRO A 41 -0.73 4.21 1.16
N LEU A 42 -1.59 5.08 1.70
CA LEU A 42 -1.31 5.81 2.94
C LEU A 42 -1.07 4.86 4.12
N ILE A 43 -1.96 3.87 4.30
CA ILE A 43 -1.84 2.90 5.40
C ILE A 43 -0.58 2.05 5.22
N ALA A 44 -0.32 1.54 4.02
CA ALA A 44 0.88 0.74 3.75
C ALA A 44 2.18 1.53 4.00
N ILE A 45 2.26 2.78 3.53
CA ILE A 45 3.43 3.66 3.75
C ILE A 45 3.64 3.95 5.23
N THR A 46 2.55 4.19 5.96
CA THR A 46 2.61 4.46 7.41
C THR A 46 3.13 3.25 8.17
N LEU A 47 2.63 2.05 7.85
CA LEU A 47 3.11 0.80 8.45
C LEU A 47 4.60 0.55 8.16
N LEU A 48 5.05 0.83 6.94
CA LEU A 48 6.45 0.73 6.56
C LEU A 48 7.31 1.77 7.30
N ALA A 49 6.84 3.01 7.43
CA ALA A 49 7.54 4.04 8.19
C ALA A 49 7.70 3.64 9.67
N ILE A 50 6.67 3.04 10.27
CA ILE A 50 6.71 2.51 11.64
C ILE A 50 7.67 1.31 11.72
N ALA A 51 7.63 0.39 10.76
CA ALA A 51 8.50 -0.78 10.72
C ALA A 51 9.98 -0.38 10.71
N PHE A 52 10.34 0.57 9.85
CA PHE A 52 11.72 1.05 9.72
C PHE A 52 12.11 2.16 10.71
N GLN A 53 11.16 2.62 11.54
CA GLN A 53 11.32 3.78 12.42
C GLN A 53 11.90 4.99 11.66
N SER A 54 11.46 5.17 10.41
CA SER A 54 12.04 6.14 9.47
C SER A 54 11.00 6.57 8.44
N VAL A 55 10.72 7.88 8.43
CA VAL A 55 9.84 8.49 7.42
C VAL A 55 10.42 8.31 6.02
N LEU A 56 11.73 8.53 5.85
CA LEU A 56 12.42 8.34 4.57
C LEU A 56 12.40 6.87 4.13
N GLY A 57 12.58 5.92 5.06
CA GLY A 57 12.46 4.49 4.76
C GLY A 57 11.04 4.11 4.34
N GLY A 58 10.03 4.64 5.02
CA GLY A 58 8.62 4.46 4.68
C GLY A 58 8.27 5.03 3.30
N LEU A 59 8.73 6.25 2.98
CA LEU A 59 8.49 6.87 1.67
C LEU A 59 9.24 6.15 0.53
N GLY A 60 10.49 5.74 0.77
CA GLY A 60 11.28 4.99 -0.21
C GLY A 60 10.61 3.66 -0.58
N MET A 61 10.23 2.86 0.42
CA MET A 61 9.47 1.62 0.20
C MET A 61 8.04 1.89 -0.29
N GLY A 62 7.48 3.04 0.08
CA GLY A 62 6.18 3.53 -0.36
C GLY A 62 6.07 3.72 -1.87
N LEU A 63 7.16 4.09 -2.53
CA LEU A 63 7.19 4.17 -3.99
C LEU A 63 6.90 2.81 -4.63
N ILE A 64 7.43 1.71 -4.07
CA ILE A 64 7.17 0.35 -4.56
C ILE A 64 5.69 0.00 -4.40
N VAL A 65 5.07 0.35 -3.26
CA VAL A 65 3.63 0.16 -3.03
C VAL A 65 2.80 0.87 -4.09
N ILE A 66 3.12 2.14 -4.38
CA ILE A 66 2.41 2.93 -5.39
C ILE A 66 2.56 2.32 -6.78
N LEU A 67 3.76 1.86 -7.15
CA LEU A 67 4.01 1.21 -8.43
C LEU A 67 3.24 -0.11 -8.57
N LEU A 68 3.14 -0.91 -7.50
CA LEU A 68 2.36 -2.15 -7.49
C LEU A 68 0.87 -1.89 -7.64
N LEU A 69 0.33 -0.90 -6.91
CA LEU A 69 -1.06 -0.49 -7.08
C LEU A 69 -1.31 0.08 -8.48
N PHE A 70 -0.38 0.86 -9.02
CA PHE A 70 -0.50 1.36 -10.39
C PHE A 70 -0.52 0.22 -11.41
N GLY A 71 0.35 -0.78 -11.27
CA GLY A 71 0.34 -1.98 -12.11
C GLY A 71 -0.96 -2.78 -11.97
N GLY A 72 -1.44 -2.97 -10.74
CA GLY A 72 -2.74 -3.59 -10.47
C GLY A 72 -3.91 -2.82 -11.09
N TYR A 73 -3.83 -1.49 -11.14
CA TYR A 73 -4.86 -0.66 -11.74
C TYR A 73 -4.96 -0.87 -13.24
N LEU A 74 -3.82 -1.03 -13.92
CA LEU A 74 -3.78 -1.29 -15.36
C LEU A 74 -4.52 -2.59 -15.72
N ARG A 75 -4.51 -3.61 -14.84
CA ARG A 75 -5.29 -4.84 -15.02
C ARG A 75 -6.78 -4.59 -15.19
N TYR A 76 -7.34 -3.61 -14.48
CA TYR A 76 -8.75 -3.24 -14.60
C TYR A 76 -9.02 -2.30 -15.77
N LYS A 77 -7.98 -1.82 -16.47
CA LYS A 77 -8.13 -0.95 -17.63
C LYS A 77 -8.24 -1.68 -18.96
N VAL A 78 -7.52 -2.80 -19.09
CA VAL A 78 -7.61 -3.77 -20.19
C VAL A 78 -9.00 -4.42 -20.18
#